data_AF-A0A550GL10-F1
#
_entry.id   AF-A0A550GL10-F1
#
_cell.length_a   1.000
_cell.length_b   1.000
_cell.length_c   1.000
_cell.angle_alpha   90.00
_cell.angle_beta   90.00
_cell.angle_gamma   90.00
#
_symmetry.space_group_name_H-M   'P 1'
#
loop_
_entity.id
_entity.type
_entity.pdbx_description
1 polymer ?
#
loop_
_entity_poly.entity_id
_entity_poly.type
_entity_poly.pdbx_seq_one_letter_code
_entity_poly.pdbx_strand_id
1 'polypeptide(L)'
;MLHKQERLILAALFGSVIFVTRVFVPPPIDKILIVVDAVLLVLGALFLRKWGATSVGAVGGLLTGLWRPTVPFSFIFVFLYGFLIDISMMVLKVKATNEGVDQNKLIISLTISTFIIALISYYFTTVIFDIITSNLLLDLLVLIISPLSGVVAGYSSSYLWNKYLRNISIEN
;
A
#
# COMPACT_ATOMS: atom_id res chain seq x y z
N MET A 1 19.06 4.71 14.17
CA MET A 1 18.94 4.77 12.67
C MET A 1 19.07 3.36 12.12
N LEU A 2 18.00 2.74 11.59
CA LEU A 2 18.02 1.31 11.20
C LEU A 2 19.20 0.98 10.28
N HIS A 3 19.93 -0.09 10.62
CA HIS A 3 21.01 -0.62 9.80
C HIS A 3 20.47 -1.07 8.43
N LYS A 4 21.32 -1.03 7.40
CA LYS A 4 20.95 -1.39 6.02
C LYS A 4 20.31 -2.79 5.93
N GLN A 5 20.73 -3.71 6.80
CA GLN A 5 20.22 -5.07 6.90
C GLN A 5 18.79 -5.13 7.46
N GLU A 6 18.51 -4.43 8.55
CA GLU A 6 17.17 -4.37 9.18
C GLU A 6 16.14 -3.76 8.24
N ARG A 7 16.55 -2.73 7.49
CA ARG A 7 15.70 -2.11 6.45
C ARG A 7 15.33 -3.11 5.36
N LEU A 8 16.27 -3.94 4.96
CA LEU A 8 16.07 -4.96 3.94
C LEU A 8 15.17 -6.09 4.46
N ILE A 9 15.35 -6.49 5.71
CA ILE A 9 14.53 -7.52 6.38
C ILE A 9 13.08 -7.04 6.50
N LEU A 10 12.84 -5.81 6.95
CA LEU A 10 11.48 -5.26 7.05
C LEU A 10 10.80 -5.14 5.68
N ALA A 11 11.54 -4.68 4.66
CA ALA A 11 11.04 -4.61 3.30
C ALA A 11 10.67 -6.00 2.77
N ALA A 12 11.52 -6.99 3.02
CA ALA A 12 11.28 -8.38 2.64
C ALA A 12 10.12 -9.01 3.41
N LEU A 13 10.01 -8.75 4.72
CA LEU A 13 8.94 -9.27 5.56
C LEU A 13 7.59 -8.75 5.08
N PHE A 14 7.39 -7.43 5.04
CA PHE A 14 6.12 -6.86 4.60
C PHE A 14 5.82 -7.19 3.14
N GLY A 15 6.84 -7.16 2.27
CA GLY A 15 6.70 -7.55 0.87
C GLY A 15 6.27 -9.01 0.70
N SER A 16 6.81 -9.93 1.51
CA SER A 16 6.43 -11.35 1.49
C SER A 16 4.99 -11.57 1.97
N VAL A 17 4.51 -10.80 2.95
CA VAL A 17 3.12 -10.88 3.39
C VAL A 17 2.18 -10.41 2.28
N ILE A 18 2.50 -9.30 1.60
CA ILE A 18 1.75 -8.82 0.41
C ILE A 18 1.76 -9.86 -0.72
N PHE A 19 2.88 -10.55 -0.91
CA PHE A 19 2.96 -11.63 -1.88
C PHE A 19 1.99 -12.77 -1.52
N VAL A 20 2.01 -13.24 -0.27
CA VAL A 20 1.14 -14.32 0.20
C VAL A 20 -0.33 -13.94 0.02
N THR A 21 -0.74 -12.72 0.41
CA THR A 21 -2.14 -12.28 0.25
C THR A 21 -2.58 -12.29 -1.22
N ARG A 22 -1.70 -11.92 -2.15
CA ARG A 22 -2.00 -11.90 -3.60
C ARG A 22 -1.93 -13.27 -4.28
N VAL A 23 -1.12 -14.20 -3.77
CA VAL A 23 -1.06 -15.57 -4.30
C VAL A 23 -2.32 -16.35 -4.00
N PHE A 24 -2.92 -16.14 -2.83
CA PHE A 24 -4.15 -16.86 -2.45
C PHE A 24 -5.43 -16.21 -2.97
N VAL A 25 -5.37 -14.93 -3.38
CA VAL A 25 -6.54 -14.21 -3.88
C VAL A 25 -6.34 -13.82 -5.36
N PRO A 26 -7.06 -14.46 -6.30
CA PRO A 26 -6.97 -14.10 -7.72
C PRO A 26 -7.62 -12.74 -8.01
N PRO A 27 -7.13 -11.99 -9.01
CA PRO A 27 -7.85 -10.82 -9.52
C PRO A 27 -9.25 -11.21 -10.00
N PRO A 28 -10.31 -10.42 -9.75
CA PRO A 28 -10.36 -9.07 -9.19
C PRO A 28 -10.59 -9.00 -7.66
N ILE A 29 -10.61 -10.15 -6.96
CA ILE A 29 -10.90 -10.26 -5.52
C ILE A 29 -9.74 -9.68 -4.70
N ASP A 30 -8.53 -9.64 -5.27
CA ASP A 30 -7.34 -9.02 -4.68
C ASP A 30 -7.56 -7.54 -4.33
N LYS A 31 -8.48 -6.86 -5.03
CA LYS A 31 -8.89 -5.48 -4.74
C LYS A 31 -9.63 -5.33 -3.41
N ILE A 32 -10.21 -6.39 -2.85
CA ILE A 32 -10.87 -6.37 -1.52
C ILE A 32 -9.82 -6.34 -0.41
N LEU A 33 -8.66 -6.97 -0.63
CA LEU A 33 -7.54 -6.98 0.32
C LEU A 33 -6.61 -5.76 0.18
N ILE A 34 -7.00 -4.75 -0.61
CA ILE A 34 -6.23 -3.52 -0.76
C ILE A 34 -5.96 -2.84 0.58
N VAL A 35 -6.86 -3.01 1.56
CA VAL A 35 -6.69 -2.50 2.93
C VAL A 35 -5.46 -3.12 3.61
N VAL A 36 -5.25 -4.43 3.45
CA VAL A 36 -4.11 -5.14 4.07
C VAL A 36 -2.80 -4.68 3.42
N ASP A 37 -2.77 -4.61 2.09
CA ASP A 37 -1.62 -4.12 1.34
C ASP A 37 -1.28 -2.67 1.75
N ALA A 38 -2.30 -1.80 1.83
CA ALA A 38 -2.17 -0.41 2.24
C ALA A 38 -1.55 -0.27 3.64
N VAL A 39 -2.01 -1.08 4.60
CA VAL A 39 -1.47 -1.08 5.97
C VAL A 39 -0.01 -1.50 5.97
N LEU A 40 0.34 -2.59 5.29
CA LEU A 40 1.72 -3.09 5.23
C LEU A 40 2.68 -2.11 4.55
N LEU A 41 2.25 -1.51 3.44
CA LEU A 41 3.04 -0.50 2.72
C LEU A 41 3.31 0.72 3.60
N VAL A 42 2.30 1.22 4.30
CA VAL A 42 2.41 2.40 5.16
C VAL A 42 3.27 2.12 6.40
N LEU A 43 3.10 0.96 7.03
CA LEU A 43 3.99 0.54 8.10
C LEU A 43 5.44 0.47 7.60
N GLY A 44 5.65 -0.05 6.39
CA GLY A 44 6.93 0.01 5.68
C GLY A 44 7.47 1.43 5.53
N ALA A 45 6.65 2.39 5.08
CA ALA A 45 7.02 3.80 4.98
C ALA A 45 7.42 4.41 6.33
N LEU A 46 6.67 4.10 7.39
CA LEU A 46 6.93 4.62 8.73
C LEU A 46 8.24 4.06 9.32
N PHE A 47 8.50 2.76 9.18
CA PHE A 47 9.74 2.14 9.65
C PHE A 47 10.97 2.56 8.83
N LEU A 48 10.87 2.56 7.50
CA LEU A 48 12.02 2.76 6.60
C LEU A 48 12.27 4.23 6.24
N ARG A 49 11.35 5.12 6.60
CA ARG A 49 11.38 6.59 6.55
C ARG A 49 11.46 7.23 5.16
N LYS A 50 12.41 6.84 4.32
CA LYS A 50 12.51 7.28 2.90
C LYS A 50 12.27 6.09 1.98
N TRP A 51 11.30 6.24 1.06
CA TRP A 51 10.95 5.24 0.05
C TRP A 51 10.58 3.87 0.63
N GLY A 52 9.95 3.87 1.81
CA GLY A 52 9.72 2.64 2.56
C GLY A 52 8.58 1.83 1.98
N ALA A 53 7.47 2.48 1.67
CA ALA A 53 6.35 1.82 1.00
C ALA A 53 6.76 1.34 -0.40
N THR A 54 7.53 2.13 -1.14
CA THR A 54 8.05 1.77 -2.46
C THR A 54 8.96 0.54 -2.39
N SER A 55 9.82 0.44 -1.37
CA SER A 55 10.70 -0.72 -1.19
C SER A 55 9.92 -1.99 -0.89
N VAL A 56 8.95 -1.91 0.03
CA VAL A 56 8.02 -3.00 0.34
C VAL A 56 7.23 -3.42 -0.90
N GLY A 57 6.72 -2.43 -1.64
CA GLY A 57 5.96 -2.65 -2.85
C GLY A 57 6.79 -3.27 -3.98
N ALA A 58 8.06 -2.87 -4.11
CA ALA A 58 8.98 -3.48 -5.07
C ALA A 58 9.18 -4.97 -4.76
N VAL A 59 9.44 -5.32 -3.50
CA VAL A 59 9.64 -6.73 -3.11
C VAL A 59 8.36 -7.54 -3.29
N GLY A 60 7.23 -7.07 -2.75
CA GLY A 60 5.95 -7.79 -2.87
C GLY A 60 5.48 -7.92 -4.32
N GLY A 61 5.65 -6.87 -5.12
CA GLY A 61 5.33 -6.87 -6.54
C GLY A 61 6.23 -7.82 -7.34
N LEU A 62 7.55 -7.83 -7.09
CA LEU A 62 8.49 -8.72 -7.78
C LEU A 62 8.19 -10.18 -7.48
N LEU A 63 7.98 -10.52 -6.20
CA LEU A 63 7.61 -11.89 -5.80
C LEU A 63 6.31 -12.32 -6.48
N THR A 64 5.32 -11.43 -6.54
CA THR A 64 4.03 -11.71 -7.22
C THR A 64 4.20 -11.90 -8.72
N GLY A 65 5.00 -11.05 -9.38
CA GLY A 65 5.25 -11.12 -10.81
C GLY A 65 6.03 -12.38 -11.23
N LEU A 66 6.99 -12.81 -10.42
CA LEU A 66 7.72 -14.07 -10.65
C LEU A 66 6.82 -15.30 -10.51
N TRP A 67 5.84 -15.26 -9.60
CA TRP A 67 4.91 -16.38 -9.39
C TRP A 67 3.76 -16.42 -10.42
N ARG A 68 3.27 -15.26 -10.87
CA ARG A 68 2.21 -15.15 -11.90
C ARG A 68 2.72 -14.37 -13.12
N PRO A 69 3.47 -15.04 -14.04
CA PRO A 69 4.01 -14.40 -15.24
C PRO A 69 2.92 -13.86 -16.19
N THR A 70 1.68 -14.36 -16.06
CA THR A 70 0.52 -13.97 -16.88
C THR A 70 -0.02 -12.57 -16.56
N VAL A 71 0.42 -11.92 -15.48
CA VAL A 71 -0.05 -10.57 -15.08
C VAL A 71 1.13 -9.65 -14.75
N PRO A 72 1.97 -9.28 -15.74
CA PRO A 72 3.19 -8.49 -15.51
C PRO A 72 2.91 -7.10 -14.89
N PHE A 73 1.68 -6.59 -15.07
CA PHE A 73 1.25 -5.30 -14.53
C PHE A 73 1.01 -5.30 -13.02
N SER A 74 0.84 -6.47 -12.39
CA SER A 74 0.66 -6.54 -10.94
C SER A 74 1.87 -5.99 -10.18
N PHE A 75 3.09 -6.20 -10.68
CA PHE A 75 4.29 -5.57 -10.12
C PHE A 75 4.19 -4.04 -10.19
N ILE A 76 3.84 -3.51 -11.37
CA ILE A 76 3.79 -2.07 -11.64
C ILE A 76 2.78 -1.40 -10.71
N PHE A 77 1.59 -1.97 -10.52
CA PHE A 77 0.57 -1.38 -9.65
C PHE A 77 0.97 -1.40 -8.17
N VAL A 78 1.59 -2.47 -7.68
CA VAL A 78 2.08 -2.52 -6.28
C VAL A 78 3.20 -1.51 -6.07
N PHE A 79 4.15 -1.46 -6.99
CA PHE A 79 5.25 -0.51 -6.95
C PHE A 79 4.74 0.93 -6.98
N LEU A 80 3.85 1.24 -7.92
CA LEU A 80 3.23 2.55 -8.06
C LEU A 80 2.41 2.92 -6.82
N TYR A 81 1.74 1.95 -6.19
CA TYR A 81 0.99 2.20 -4.97
C TYR A 81 1.92 2.63 -3.83
N GLY A 82 3.01 1.88 -3.62
CA GLY A 82 4.01 2.23 -2.62
C GLY A 82 4.63 3.61 -2.88
N PHE A 83 4.89 3.93 -4.15
CA PHE A 83 5.38 5.24 -4.57
C PHE A 83 4.39 6.37 -4.28
N LEU A 84 3.10 6.17 -4.58
CA LEU A 84 2.05 7.14 -4.26
C LEU A 84 1.94 7.37 -2.75
N ILE A 85 2.05 6.32 -1.94
CA ILE A 85 2.03 6.42 -0.48
C ILE A 85 3.22 7.26 0.02
N ASP A 86 4.44 6.96 -0.43
CA ASP A 86 5.64 7.70 -0.01
C ASP A 86 5.54 9.19 -0.40
N ILE A 87 5.06 9.49 -1.61
CA ILE A 87 4.85 10.88 -2.06
C ILE A 87 3.77 11.57 -1.24
N SER A 88 2.60 10.95 -1.06
CA SER A 88 1.50 11.55 -0.31
C SER A 88 1.91 11.82 1.15
N MET A 89 2.66 10.90 1.77
CA MET A 89 3.20 11.09 3.11
C MET A 89 4.23 12.22 3.15
N MET A 90 5.08 12.34 2.13
CA MET A 90 6.05 13.43 2.02
C MET A 90 5.37 14.79 1.83
N VAL A 91 4.38 14.89 0.95
CA VAL A 91 3.61 16.12 0.68
C VAL A 91 2.85 16.57 1.92
N LEU A 92 2.19 15.65 2.61
CA LEU A 92 1.45 15.92 3.85
C LEU A 92 2.35 16.00 5.10
N LYS A 93 3.67 15.82 4.93
CA LYS A 93 4.68 15.85 5.99
C LYS A 93 4.35 14.89 7.14
N VAL A 94 3.83 13.70 6.81
CA VAL A 94 3.59 12.62 7.77
C VAL A 94 4.94 12.14 8.32
N LYS A 95 5.10 12.21 9.64
CA LYS A 95 6.32 11.78 10.34
C LYS A 95 5.94 10.91 11.52
N ALA A 96 6.70 9.85 11.72
CA ALA A 96 6.71 9.13 12.99
C ALA A 96 7.53 9.93 14.01
N THR A 97 6.92 10.27 15.15
CA THR A 97 7.59 10.91 16.30
C THR A 97 7.41 10.05 17.55
N ASN A 98 8.08 10.43 18.65
CA ASN A 98 7.93 9.77 19.96
C ASN A 98 6.49 9.85 20.49
N GLU A 99 5.74 10.87 20.08
CA GLU A 99 4.33 11.04 20.46
C GLU A 99 3.39 10.19 19.58
N GLY A 100 3.87 9.68 18.45
CA GLY A 100 3.13 8.87 17.50
C GLY A 100 3.15 9.44 16.08
N VAL A 101 2.17 9.05 15.29
CA VAL A 101 1.89 9.57 13.95
C VAL A 101 0.56 10.29 14.00
N ASP A 102 0.52 11.46 13.34
CA ASP A 102 -0.71 12.23 13.12
C ASP A 102 -1.68 11.39 12.27
N GLN A 103 -2.71 10.89 12.94
CA GLN A 103 -3.73 10.02 12.35
C GLN A 103 -4.45 10.67 11.18
N ASN A 104 -4.77 11.96 11.25
CA ASN A 104 -5.53 12.64 10.21
C ASN A 104 -4.69 12.77 8.94
N LYS A 105 -3.43 13.19 9.07
CA LYS A 105 -2.52 13.28 7.92
C LYS A 105 -2.26 11.91 7.29
N LEU A 106 -2.15 10.86 8.10
CA LEU A 106 -1.99 9.49 7.60
C LEU A 106 -3.24 9.04 6.82
N ILE A 107 -4.44 9.22 7.39
CA ILE A 107 -5.72 8.89 6.74
C ILE A 107 -5.85 9.60 5.39
N ILE A 108 -5.60 10.91 5.35
CA ILE A 108 -5.68 11.70 4.10
C ILE A 108 -4.68 11.17 3.08
N SER A 109 -3.44 10.90 3.51
CA SER A 109 -2.39 10.35 2.64
C SER A 109 -2.84 9.03 2.00
N LEU A 110 -3.28 8.06 2.80
CA LEU A 110 -3.71 6.76 2.27
C LEU A 110 -4.95 6.88 1.41
N THR A 111 -5.91 7.71 1.80
CA THR A 111 -7.15 7.90 1.02
C THR A 111 -6.83 8.40 -0.38
N ILE A 112 -5.98 9.41 -0.51
CA ILE A 112 -5.56 9.95 -1.81
C ILE A 112 -4.79 8.89 -2.61
N SER A 113 -3.78 8.24 -2.02
CA SER A 113 -2.98 7.24 -2.74
C SER A 113 -3.83 6.05 -3.20
N THR A 114 -4.74 5.58 -2.35
CA THR A 114 -5.63 4.43 -2.63
C THR A 114 -6.65 4.76 -3.71
N PHE A 115 -7.21 5.97 -3.66
CA PHE A 115 -8.12 6.44 -4.70
C PHE A 115 -7.43 6.54 -6.06
N ILE A 116 -6.25 7.18 -6.12
CA ILE A 116 -5.49 7.34 -7.36
C ILE A 116 -5.09 5.98 -7.94
N ILE A 117 -4.53 5.07 -7.12
CA ILE A 117 -4.13 3.76 -7.65
C ILE A 117 -5.32 2.93 -8.10
N ALA A 118 -6.47 3.04 -7.43
CA ALA A 118 -7.67 2.33 -7.82
C ALA A 118 -8.20 2.83 -9.16
N LEU A 119 -8.22 4.15 -9.38
CA LEU A 119 -8.59 4.74 -10.68
C LEU A 119 -7.63 4.33 -11.79
N ILE A 120 -6.32 4.42 -11.55
CA ILE A 120 -5.30 4.01 -12.55
C ILE A 120 -5.46 2.53 -12.87
N SER A 121 -5.53 1.67 -11.86
CA SER A 121 -5.64 0.22 -12.05
C SER A 121 -6.95 -0.14 -12.76
N TYR A 122 -8.06 0.52 -12.41
CA TYR A 122 -9.35 0.33 -13.05
C TYR A 122 -9.30 0.74 -14.53
N TYR A 123 -8.84 1.94 -14.82
CA TYR A 123 -8.71 2.47 -16.19
C TYR A 123 -7.87 1.55 -17.09
N PHE A 124 -6.71 1.07 -16.61
CA PHE A 124 -5.90 0.14 -17.37
C PHE A 124 -6.62 -1.20 -17.62
N THR A 125 -7.32 -1.73 -16.60
CA THR A 125 -8.01 -3.02 -16.71
C THR A 125 -9.21 -2.96 -17.67
N THR A 126 -9.96 -1.86 -17.68
CA THR A 126 -11.20 -1.73 -18.47
C THR A 126 -10.98 -1.11 -19.85
N VAL A 127 -10.16 -0.07 -19.97
CA VAL A 127 -10.01 0.70 -21.21
C VAL A 127 -8.85 0.19 -22.07
N ILE A 128 -7.72 -0.15 -21.43
CA ILE A 128 -6.50 -0.52 -22.17
C ILE A 128 -6.47 -2.01 -22.47
N PHE A 129 -6.75 -2.85 -21.48
CA PHE A 129 -6.65 -4.31 -21.63
C PHE A 129 -7.97 -5.00 -21.93
N ASP A 130 -9.10 -4.31 -21.79
CA ASP A 130 -10.46 -4.84 -22.02
C ASP A 130 -10.71 -6.17 -21.27
N ILE A 131 -10.12 -6.32 -20.08
CA ILE A 131 -10.22 -7.55 -19.26
C ILE A 131 -11.58 -7.58 -18.55
N ILE A 132 -12.09 -6.41 -18.17
CA ILE A 132 -13.37 -6.23 -17.48
C ILE A 132 -14.17 -5.19 -18.26
N THR A 133 -15.40 -5.54 -18.62
CA THR A 133 -16.33 -4.61 -19.25
C THR A 133 -16.75 -3.53 -18.26
N SER A 134 -16.60 -2.26 -18.64
CA SER A 134 -17.01 -1.15 -17.79
C SER A 134 -18.54 -1.13 -17.64
N ASN A 135 -19.00 -0.85 -16.43
CA ASN A 135 -20.40 -0.55 -16.17
C ASN A 135 -20.49 0.48 -15.04
N LEU A 136 -21.63 1.18 -15.00
CA LEU A 136 -21.86 2.25 -14.02
C LEU A 136 -21.71 1.76 -12.57
N LEU A 137 -22.06 0.50 -12.30
CA LEU A 137 -21.94 -0.08 -10.97
C LEU A 137 -20.48 -0.23 -10.53
N LEU A 138 -19.59 -0.72 -11.41
CA LEU A 138 -18.16 -0.87 -11.13
C LEU A 138 -17.47 0.50 -10.99
N ASP A 139 -17.86 1.49 -11.81
CA ASP A 139 -17.37 2.86 -11.68
C ASP A 139 -17.69 3.43 -10.29
N LEU A 140 -18.96 3.30 -9.86
CA LEU A 140 -19.41 3.75 -8.55
C LEU A 140 -18.74 2.98 -7.41
N LEU A 141 -18.55 1.67 -7.56
CA LEU A 141 -17.85 0.86 -6.57
C LEU A 141 -16.39 1.30 -6.43
N VAL A 142 -15.67 1.53 -7.53
CA VAL A 142 -14.29 2.05 -7.46
C VAL A 142 -14.27 3.41 -6.80
N LEU A 143 -15.21 4.31 -7.14
CA LEU A 143 -15.28 5.66 -6.60
C LEU A 143 -15.56 5.69 -5.08
N ILE A 144 -16.37 4.76 -4.57
CA ILE A 144 -16.80 4.74 -3.16
C ILE A 144 -15.92 3.82 -2.30
N ILE A 145 -15.63 2.60 -2.78
CA ILE A 145 -14.89 1.60 -1.99
C ILE A 145 -13.43 1.97 -1.84
N SER A 146 -12.80 2.59 -2.86
CA SER A 146 -11.37 2.90 -2.77
C SER A 146 -11.03 3.99 -1.74
N PRO A 147 -11.76 5.13 -1.63
CA PRO A 147 -11.54 6.06 -0.53
C PRO A 147 -11.85 5.46 0.82
N LEU A 148 -12.95 4.70 0.95
CA LEU A 148 -13.31 4.02 2.20
C LEU A 148 -12.20 3.07 2.66
N SER A 149 -11.64 2.30 1.73
CA SER A 149 -10.51 1.40 2.02
C SER A 149 -9.28 2.17 2.48
N GLY A 150 -8.98 3.32 1.85
CA GLY A 150 -7.89 4.20 2.27
C GLY A 150 -8.10 4.81 3.67
N VAL A 151 -9.34 5.17 4.02
CA VAL A 151 -9.68 5.64 5.38
C VAL A 151 -9.49 4.53 6.40
N VAL A 152 -10.02 3.34 6.15
CA VAL A 152 -9.90 2.19 7.04
C VAL A 152 -8.43 1.80 7.22
N ALA A 153 -7.67 1.73 6.14
CA ALA A 153 -6.25 1.41 6.20
C ALA A 153 -5.44 2.49 6.92
N GLY A 154 -5.75 3.78 6.69
CA GLY A 154 -5.09 4.90 7.36
C GLY A 154 -5.35 4.89 8.86
N TYR A 155 -6.61 4.69 9.25
CA TYR A 155 -7.00 4.54 10.66
C TYR A 155 -6.27 3.35 11.29
N SER A 156 -6.37 2.18 10.68
CA SER A 156 -5.76 0.94 11.19
C SER A 156 -4.24 1.07 11.35
N SER A 157 -3.57 1.66 10.36
CA SER A 157 -2.12 1.89 10.39
C SER A 157 -1.73 2.87 11.49
N SER A 158 -2.47 3.97 11.66
CA SER A 158 -2.21 4.96 12.72
C SER A 158 -2.41 4.36 14.10
N TYR A 159 -3.45 3.54 14.27
CA TYR A 159 -3.75 2.85 15.53
C TYR A 159 -2.67 1.82 15.86
N LEU A 160 -2.29 0.96 14.90
CA LEU A 160 -1.21 -0.01 15.07
C LEU A 160 0.11 0.68 15.41
N TRP A 161 0.43 1.78 14.72
CA TRP A 161 1.63 2.56 14.98
C TRP A 161 1.63 3.14 16.40
N ASN A 162 0.61 3.92 16.74
CA ASN A 162 0.55 4.68 17.99
C ASN A 162 0.43 3.77 19.21
N LYS A 163 -0.22 2.61 19.08
CA LYS A 163 -0.47 1.69 20.20
C LYS A 163 0.64 0.66 20.41
N TYR A 164 1.17 0.07 19.33
CA TYR A 164 2.04 -1.11 19.45
C TYR A 164 3.44 -0.89 18.89
N LEU A 165 3.59 -0.12 17.80
CA LEU A 165 4.85 -0.11 17.04
C LEU A 165 5.74 1.10 17.33
N ARG A 166 5.20 2.18 17.91
CA ARG A 166 5.97 3.40 18.19
C ARG A 166 7.20 3.14 19.06
N ASN A 167 7.11 2.21 20.01
CA ASN A 167 8.21 1.91 20.94
C ASN A 167 9.32 1.08 20.28
N ILE A 168 9.00 0.31 19.24
CA ILE A 168 9.94 -0.59 18.54
C ILE A 168 10.82 0.22 17.56
N SER A 169 10.27 1.29 16.98
CA SER A 169 10.97 2.13 16.01
C SER A 169 11.94 3.14 16.63
N ILE A 170 11.96 3.29 17.96
CA ILE A 170 12.60 4.42 18.67
C ILE A 170 13.70 3.95 19.64
N GLU A 171 14.18 2.71 19.51
CA GLU A 171 15.50 2.39 20.07
C GLU A 171 16.57 3.08 19.21
N ASN A 172 17.13 4.13 19.82
CA ASN A 172 18.06 5.16 19.33
C ASN A 172 19.08 4.70 18.25
#